data_AF-A0A968QQ91-F1
#
_entry.id   AF-A0A968QQ91-F1
#
_cell.length_a   1.000
_cell.length_b   1.000
_cell.length_c   1.000
_cell.angle_alpha   90.00
_cell.angle_beta   90.00
_cell.angle_gamma   90.00
#
_symmetry.space_group_name_H-M   'P 1'
#
loop_
_entity.id
_entity.type
_entity.pdbx_description
1 polymer ?
#
loop_
_entity_poly.entity_id
_entity_poly.type
_entity_poly.pdbx_seq_one_letter_code
_entity_poly.pdbx_strand_id
1 'polypeptide(L)'
;MSGCIIHIYSQFFVLEYLIENILETDPQFAEWLALQEESFAYAAAQGFLQLSSEAEQYKSLLMSAAENGPTLARIMAVHLVPVLRNDFCEQFLSVLDVMMSKGTYTLDTPFHTLSELLNIKDKNAAYHYLELLRAVFSQEFSYNQSLKLIHLLPKAVLSYSPRNRIRHIQALKQIVTADVRLADPFSDGMEKGLALLSEDALNYFIRLGLEKYRRKPESGIRFFLLESASAIETCAMLQTSAALPQVQQRLNRYLHAGTHIPLSVKSMSYLPELSKKNEEFWVCSDGRYIYLPDEIALFSNQADNIRLYKCLIKLEAAYYEFHTFGFDFGSGFTGFSKDYQDRESSCHNDSDLEKFFDLFPSKIIAEDLFTIFEHGRIRILLERHYPGIVRQAFPILKQEAEKIRSSAGTLFPFYTRIALGDENSPLERGRGVFELFQEKCVLLRLSKPVLNSSLRFILKSKHYFRIIKLLKHRSIASLVPIFSMQLIIIT
;
A
#
# COMPACT_ATOMS: atom_id res chain seq x y z
N MET A 1 47.14 15.20 -11.35
CA MET A 1 47.41 15.65 -9.97
C MET A 1 46.54 16.84 -9.55
N SER A 2 46.00 17.64 -10.47
CA SER A 2 45.21 18.84 -10.15
C SER A 2 43.74 18.59 -9.71
N GLY A 3 43.19 17.39 -9.95
CA GLY A 3 41.82 17.04 -9.56
C GLY A 3 41.64 16.63 -8.10
N CYS A 4 42.64 16.00 -7.47
CA CYS A 4 42.59 15.66 -6.04
C CYS A 4 42.76 16.90 -5.15
N ILE A 5 43.49 17.91 -5.61
CA ILE A 5 43.76 19.12 -4.84
C ILE A 5 42.48 19.96 -4.70
N ILE A 6 41.67 20.09 -5.75
CA ILE A 6 40.43 20.89 -5.71
C ILE A 6 39.37 20.28 -4.79
N HIS A 7 39.30 18.95 -4.69
CA HIS A 7 38.31 18.26 -3.85
C HIS A 7 38.64 18.36 -2.35
N ILE A 8 39.94 18.38 -2.00
CA ILE A 8 40.42 18.55 -0.62
C ILE A 8 40.19 20.00 -0.16
N TYR A 9 40.48 21.00 -1.01
CA TYR A 9 40.21 22.40 -0.67
C TYR A 9 38.71 22.68 -0.49
N SER A 10 37.81 22.03 -1.22
CA SER A 10 36.36 22.26 -1.05
C SER A 10 35.79 21.65 0.24
N GLN A 11 36.33 20.56 0.75
CA GLN A 11 35.84 19.93 1.99
C GLN A 11 36.31 20.68 3.23
N PHE A 12 37.54 21.21 3.21
CA PHE A 12 38.13 21.95 4.33
C PHE A 12 37.32 23.22 4.68
N PHE A 13 36.97 24.03 3.67
CA PHE A 13 36.12 25.22 3.87
C PHE A 13 34.72 24.90 4.39
N VAL A 14 34.18 23.72 4.05
CA VAL A 14 32.84 23.33 4.52
C VAL A 14 32.89 22.88 5.97
N LEU A 15 33.96 22.19 6.41
CA LEU A 15 34.10 21.82 7.81
C LEU A 15 34.28 23.05 8.72
N GLU A 16 35.14 24.00 8.35
CA GLU A 16 35.32 25.24 9.11
C GLU A 16 34.00 25.99 9.27
N TYR A 17 33.23 26.13 8.19
CA TYR A 17 31.90 26.75 8.24
C TYR A 17 30.92 26.01 9.16
N LEU A 18 30.93 24.67 9.16
CA LEU A 18 30.08 23.88 10.06
C LEU A 18 30.49 24.07 11.53
N ILE A 19 31.79 24.08 11.83
CA ILE A 19 32.31 24.31 13.18
C ILE A 19 31.98 25.74 13.65
N GLU A 20 32.08 26.75 12.80
CA GLU A 20 31.68 28.13 13.11
C GLU A 20 30.20 28.23 13.52
N ASN A 21 29.30 27.57 12.78
CA ASN A 21 27.87 27.53 13.16
C ASN A 21 27.63 26.82 14.50
N ILE A 22 28.44 25.80 14.82
CA ILE A 22 28.33 25.10 16.10
C ILE A 22 28.93 25.93 17.23
N LEU A 23 30.01 26.69 17.01
CA LEU A 23 30.62 27.58 18.01
C LEU A 23 29.60 28.57 18.60
N GLU A 24 28.64 29.04 17.81
CA GLU A 24 27.59 29.95 18.29
C GLU A 24 26.60 29.29 19.25
N THR A 25 26.40 27.97 19.14
CA THR A 25 25.37 27.22 19.88
C THR A 25 25.95 26.35 20.98
N ASP A 26 27.10 25.72 20.75
CA ASP A 26 27.82 24.86 21.67
C ASP A 26 29.35 24.96 21.45
N PRO A 27 30.00 25.94 22.10
CA PRO A 27 31.44 26.15 21.97
C PRO A 27 32.29 24.94 22.36
N GLN A 28 31.89 24.21 23.41
CA GLN A 28 32.67 23.07 23.92
C GLN A 28 32.68 21.92 22.92
N PHE A 29 31.53 21.65 22.29
CA PHE A 29 31.44 20.61 21.27
C PHE A 29 32.20 20.99 20.00
N ALA A 30 32.14 22.26 19.59
CA ALA A 30 32.90 22.74 18.43
C ALA A 30 34.42 22.65 18.63
N GLU A 31 34.93 23.05 19.81
CA GLU A 31 36.34 22.89 20.18
C GLU A 31 36.75 21.41 20.18
N TRP A 32 35.90 20.53 20.71
CA TRP A 32 36.16 19.10 20.72
C TRP A 32 36.23 18.51 19.29
N LEU A 33 35.32 18.92 18.39
CA LEU A 33 35.31 18.49 16.98
C LEU A 33 36.56 18.93 16.22
N ALA A 34 37.07 20.13 16.49
CA ALA A 34 38.29 20.65 15.85
C ALA A 34 39.54 19.82 16.16
N LEU A 35 39.51 19.00 17.22
CA LEU A 35 40.59 18.08 17.61
C LEU A 35 40.46 16.68 17.00
N GLN A 36 39.36 16.39 16.30
CA GLN A 36 39.08 15.06 15.74
C GLN A 36 39.61 14.90 14.31
N GLU A 37 39.62 13.66 13.82
CA GLU A 37 39.90 13.36 12.42
C GLU A 37 38.87 14.03 11.50
N GLU A 38 39.32 14.65 10.40
CA GLU A 38 38.52 15.51 9.53
C GLU A 38 37.22 14.85 9.05
N SER A 39 37.28 13.58 8.62
CA SER A 39 36.09 12.88 8.10
C SER A 39 35.04 12.60 9.19
N PHE A 40 35.50 12.34 10.42
CA PHE A 40 34.62 12.18 11.57
C PHE A 40 34.05 13.53 12.02
N ALA A 41 34.89 14.55 12.16
CA ALA A 41 34.48 15.90 12.56
C ALA A 41 33.39 16.43 11.63
N TYR A 42 33.56 16.25 10.32
CA TYR A 42 32.58 16.64 9.31
C TYR A 42 31.24 15.94 9.48
N ALA A 43 31.24 14.61 9.60
CA ALA A 43 30.01 13.84 9.79
C ALA A 43 29.30 14.22 11.10
N ALA A 44 30.07 14.43 12.18
CA ALA A 44 29.53 14.80 13.49
C ALA A 44 28.92 16.20 13.49
N ALA A 45 29.60 17.17 12.86
CA ALA A 45 29.10 18.53 12.74
C ALA A 45 27.80 18.58 11.92
N GLN A 46 27.75 17.87 10.78
CA GLN A 46 26.55 17.78 9.96
C GLN A 46 25.38 17.12 10.68
N GLY A 47 25.65 16.09 11.49
CA GLY A 47 24.61 15.41 12.23
C GLY A 47 24.08 16.23 13.40
N PHE A 48 24.95 16.94 14.11
CA PHE A 48 24.56 17.82 15.20
C PHE A 48 23.61 18.93 14.75
N LEU A 49 23.94 19.63 13.66
CA LEU A 49 23.10 20.70 13.11
C LEU A 49 21.74 20.23 12.59
N GLN A 50 21.55 18.92 12.43
CA GLN A 50 20.29 18.31 12.04
C GLN A 50 19.37 17.99 13.24
N LEU A 51 19.88 18.02 14.46
CA LEU A 51 19.14 17.62 15.66
C LEU A 51 18.78 18.85 16.49
N SER A 52 17.70 18.74 17.26
CA SER A 52 17.27 19.80 18.18
C SER A 52 17.22 19.25 19.60
N SER A 53 16.12 18.61 19.99
CA SER A 53 15.94 18.00 21.31
C SER A 53 16.93 16.88 21.60
N GLU A 54 17.41 16.18 20.57
CA GLU A 54 18.25 15.00 20.70
C GLU A 54 19.75 15.32 20.67
N ALA A 55 20.13 16.60 20.55
CA ALA A 55 21.51 17.03 20.33
C ALA A 55 22.45 16.61 21.48
N GLU A 56 21.99 16.70 22.74
CA GLU A 56 22.78 16.26 23.91
C GLU A 56 23.04 14.76 23.92
N GLN A 57 22.02 13.96 23.61
CA GLN A 57 22.16 12.51 23.52
C GLN A 57 23.11 12.13 22.37
N TYR A 58 23.01 12.80 21.23
CA TYR A 58 23.91 12.62 20.10
C TYR A 58 25.37 12.86 20.48
N LYS A 59 25.68 14.01 21.10
CA LYS A 59 27.03 14.34 21.55
C LYS A 59 27.59 13.29 22.51
N SER A 60 26.82 12.92 23.53
CA SER A 60 27.25 11.94 24.54
C SER A 60 27.62 10.60 23.89
N LEU A 61 26.80 10.10 22.97
CA LEU A 61 27.04 8.85 22.26
C LEU A 61 28.25 8.95 21.32
N LEU A 62 28.44 10.08 20.65
CA LEU A 62 29.61 10.30 19.77
C LEU A 62 30.92 10.36 20.55
N MET A 63 30.94 11.07 21.68
CA MET A 63 32.15 11.18 22.49
C MET A 63 32.57 9.81 23.02
N SER A 64 31.61 8.99 23.46
CA SER A 64 31.88 7.59 23.86
C SER A 64 32.34 6.73 22.67
N ALA A 65 31.76 6.91 21.48
CA ALA A 65 32.20 6.18 20.29
C ALA A 65 33.62 6.57 19.85
N ALA A 66 34.02 7.83 20.03
CA ALA A 66 35.35 8.34 19.70
C ALA A 66 36.46 7.71 20.54
N GLU A 67 36.18 7.32 21.79
CA GLU A 67 37.12 6.58 22.65
C GLU A 67 37.52 5.22 22.04
N ASN A 68 36.66 4.65 21.20
CA ASN A 68 36.88 3.36 20.52
C ASN A 68 37.52 3.52 19.13
N GLY A 69 37.84 4.74 18.72
CA GLY A 69 38.55 5.06 17.48
C GLY A 69 37.71 5.76 16.41
N PRO A 70 38.38 6.45 15.46
CA PRO A 70 37.72 7.36 14.52
C PRO A 70 36.74 6.67 13.56
N THR A 71 37.00 5.40 13.21
CA THR A 71 36.11 4.65 12.31
C THR A 71 34.72 4.42 12.91
N LEU A 72 34.65 3.99 14.17
CA LEU A 72 33.37 3.79 14.86
C LEU A 72 32.67 5.14 15.06
N ALA A 73 33.43 6.15 15.48
CA ALA A 73 32.94 7.50 15.70
C ALA A 73 32.28 8.07 14.42
N ARG A 74 32.93 7.91 13.25
CA ARG A 74 32.38 8.30 11.96
C ARG A 74 31.08 7.55 11.61
N ILE A 75 31.04 6.23 11.80
CA ILE A 75 29.83 5.42 11.56
C ILE A 75 28.68 5.92 12.45
N MET A 76 28.95 6.14 13.73
CA MET A 76 27.97 6.66 14.69
C MET A 76 27.48 8.06 14.30
N ALA A 77 28.38 8.94 13.88
CA ALA A 77 28.04 10.30 13.44
C ALA A 77 27.05 10.32 12.28
N VAL A 78 27.23 9.43 11.31
CA VAL A 78 26.36 9.32 10.14
C VAL A 78 24.99 8.74 10.51
N HIS A 79 24.95 7.67 11.30
CA HIS A 79 23.73 6.87 11.46
C HIS A 79 22.90 7.21 12.70
N LEU A 80 23.46 7.89 13.71
CA LEU A 80 22.68 8.28 14.90
C LEU A 80 21.58 9.31 14.60
N VAL A 81 21.75 10.17 13.59
CA VAL A 81 20.78 11.22 13.26
C VAL A 81 19.39 10.64 12.93
N PRO A 82 19.24 9.73 11.95
CA PRO A 82 17.94 9.12 11.67
C PRO A 82 17.45 8.23 12.82
N VAL A 83 18.36 7.61 13.59
CA VAL A 83 18.02 6.76 14.75
C VAL A 83 17.36 7.58 15.87
N LEU A 84 17.96 8.71 16.24
CA LEU A 84 17.47 9.58 17.31
C LEU A 84 16.16 10.26 16.92
N ARG A 85 16.06 10.81 15.70
CA ARG A 85 14.83 11.43 15.17
C ARG A 85 13.60 10.50 15.15
N ASN A 86 13.82 9.19 15.22
CA ASN A 86 12.77 8.19 15.14
C ASN A 86 12.58 7.37 16.42
N ASP A 87 13.28 7.70 17.51
CA ASP A 87 13.26 7.01 18.81
C ASP A 87 13.75 5.55 18.78
N PHE A 88 14.79 5.25 18.00
CA PHE A 88 15.37 3.89 17.84
C PHE A 88 16.67 3.66 18.61
N CYS A 89 17.05 4.58 19.51
CA CYS A 89 18.37 4.62 20.13
C CYS A 89 18.72 3.32 20.89
N GLU A 90 17.81 2.84 21.74
CA GLU A 90 18.06 1.63 22.55
C GLU A 90 18.22 0.38 21.68
N GLN A 91 17.35 0.19 20.68
CA GLN A 91 17.41 -0.95 19.77
C GLN A 91 18.68 -0.89 18.92
N PHE A 92 19.05 0.30 18.45
CA PHE A 92 20.27 0.52 17.68
C PHE A 92 21.52 0.17 18.49
N LEU A 93 21.66 0.69 19.71
CA LEU A 93 22.82 0.42 20.57
C LEU A 93 22.92 -1.06 20.93
N SER A 94 21.79 -1.72 21.22
CA SER A 94 21.77 -3.17 21.46
C SER A 94 22.30 -3.97 20.27
N VAL A 95 22.02 -3.55 19.03
CA VAL A 95 22.52 -4.21 17.82
C VAL A 95 23.98 -3.86 17.56
N LEU A 96 24.37 -2.60 17.79
CA LEU A 96 25.74 -2.14 17.70
C LEU A 96 26.67 -2.99 18.56
N ASP A 97 26.33 -3.23 19.82
CA ASP A 97 27.13 -4.03 20.75
C ASP A 97 27.34 -5.47 20.24
N VAL A 98 26.26 -6.10 19.77
CA VAL A 98 26.31 -7.46 19.22
C VAL A 98 27.20 -7.52 17.99
N MET A 99 27.06 -6.58 17.07
CA MET A 99 27.82 -6.57 15.82
C MET A 99 29.30 -6.18 16.06
N MET A 100 29.57 -5.26 16.99
CA MET A 100 30.92 -4.89 17.40
C MET A 100 31.73 -6.06 17.94
N SER A 101 31.09 -7.05 18.57
CA SER A 101 31.76 -8.30 18.97
C SER A 101 32.37 -9.08 17.79
N LYS A 102 31.92 -8.83 16.56
CA LYS A 102 32.46 -9.41 15.33
C LYS A 102 33.48 -8.52 14.63
N GLY A 103 33.46 -7.21 14.91
CA GLY A 103 34.38 -6.20 14.42
C GLY A 103 33.69 -5.02 13.73
N THR A 104 34.35 -3.85 13.73
CA THR A 104 33.83 -2.59 13.18
C THR A 104 33.45 -2.64 11.70
N TYR A 105 34.05 -3.55 10.92
CA TYR A 105 33.76 -3.73 9.49
C TYR A 105 32.31 -4.18 9.22
N THR A 106 31.58 -4.68 10.24
CA THR A 106 30.21 -5.14 10.05
C THR A 106 29.16 -4.04 10.06
N LEU A 107 29.52 -2.80 10.43
CA LEU A 107 28.54 -1.80 10.84
C LEU A 107 28.04 -0.89 9.70
N ASP A 108 28.95 -0.42 8.85
CA ASP A 108 28.70 0.67 7.90
C ASP A 108 27.54 0.35 6.92
N THR A 109 27.65 -0.74 6.15
CA THR A 109 26.58 -1.12 5.19
C THR A 109 25.25 -1.44 5.89
N PRO A 110 25.20 -2.25 6.97
CA PRO A 110 23.93 -2.53 7.62
C PRO A 110 23.25 -1.30 8.22
N PHE A 111 24.00 -0.37 8.83
CA PHE A 111 23.42 0.85 9.40
C PHE A 111 23.08 1.92 8.36
N HIS A 112 23.74 1.92 7.22
CA HIS A 112 23.28 2.69 6.06
C HIS A 112 21.86 2.27 5.66
N THR A 113 21.60 0.96 5.52
CA THR A 113 20.25 0.47 5.18
C THR A 113 19.23 0.75 6.28
N LEU A 114 19.61 0.71 7.55
CA LEU A 114 18.73 1.18 8.63
C LEU A 114 18.35 2.65 8.43
N SER A 115 19.34 3.50 8.12
CA SER A 115 19.14 4.93 7.89
C SER A 115 18.20 5.18 6.73
N GLU A 116 18.32 4.42 5.63
CA GLU A 116 17.40 4.49 4.49
C GLU A 116 15.96 4.15 4.90
N LEU A 117 15.75 3.06 5.65
CA LEU A 117 14.42 2.66 6.12
C LEU A 117 13.77 3.72 7.03
N LEU A 118 14.57 4.31 7.94
CA LEU A 118 14.11 5.37 8.84
C LEU A 118 13.80 6.67 8.10
N ASN A 119 14.59 7.03 7.09
CA ASN A 119 14.38 8.24 6.27
C ASN A 119 13.10 8.16 5.42
N ILE A 120 12.74 6.98 4.91
CA ILE A 120 11.46 6.76 4.23
C ILE A 120 10.29 6.53 5.22
N LYS A 121 10.53 6.71 6.53
CA LYS A 121 9.56 6.55 7.63
C LYS A 121 8.95 5.15 7.76
N ASP A 122 9.62 4.10 7.26
CA ASP A 122 9.21 2.71 7.44
C ASP A 122 9.74 2.15 8.78
N LYS A 123 9.20 2.68 9.89
CA LYS A 123 9.63 2.35 11.25
C LYS A 123 9.47 0.87 11.57
N ASN A 124 8.42 0.23 11.06
CA ASN A 124 8.17 -1.20 11.31
C ASN A 124 9.22 -2.08 10.61
N ALA A 125 9.56 -1.80 9.35
CA ALA A 125 10.64 -2.52 8.69
C ALA A 125 11.99 -2.26 9.37
N ALA A 126 12.27 -1.04 9.81
CA ALA A 126 13.50 -0.71 10.55
C ALA A 126 13.63 -1.54 11.85
N TYR A 127 12.55 -1.64 12.62
CA TYR A 127 12.50 -2.48 13.82
C TYR A 127 12.79 -3.96 13.52
N HIS A 128 12.10 -4.54 12.54
CA HIS A 128 12.30 -5.94 12.16
C HIS A 128 13.69 -6.19 11.57
N TYR A 129 14.27 -5.21 10.89
CA TYR A 129 15.61 -5.28 10.36
C TYR A 129 16.69 -5.28 11.46
N LEU A 130 16.56 -4.42 12.48
CA LEU A 130 17.42 -4.50 13.67
C LEU A 130 17.29 -5.85 14.38
N GLU A 131 16.07 -6.36 14.52
CA GLU A 131 15.81 -7.69 15.09
C GLU A 131 16.41 -8.84 14.26
N LEU A 132 16.51 -8.68 12.93
CA LEU A 132 17.23 -9.59 12.05
C LEU A 132 18.73 -9.51 12.30
N LEU A 133 19.32 -8.31 12.27
CA LEU A 133 20.75 -8.11 12.50
C LEU A 133 21.18 -8.66 13.86
N ARG A 134 20.45 -8.33 14.93
CA ARG A 134 20.74 -8.84 16.28
C ARG A 134 20.74 -10.36 16.29
N ALA A 135 19.65 -10.99 15.83
CA ALA A 135 19.51 -12.44 15.87
C ALA A 135 20.55 -13.16 15.00
N VAL A 136 20.92 -12.59 13.84
CA VAL A 136 21.93 -13.18 12.98
C VAL A 136 23.30 -13.04 13.62
N PHE A 137 23.75 -11.83 13.96
CA PHE A 137 25.13 -11.58 14.42
C PHE A 137 25.42 -12.06 15.85
N SER A 138 24.40 -12.42 16.64
CA SER A 138 24.59 -13.15 17.90
C SER A 138 25.08 -14.59 17.72
N GLN A 139 24.99 -15.17 16.51
CA GLN A 139 25.44 -16.54 16.24
C GLN A 139 26.96 -16.64 16.06
N GLU A 140 27.49 -17.85 16.18
CA GLU A 140 28.88 -18.17 15.84
C GLU A 140 29.01 -18.54 14.36
N PHE A 141 29.89 -17.83 13.66
CA PHE A 141 30.25 -18.11 12.26
C PHE A 141 31.60 -17.45 11.92
N SER A 142 32.20 -17.89 10.83
CA SER A 142 33.51 -17.42 10.36
C SER A 142 33.49 -15.97 9.88
N TYR A 143 34.66 -15.33 9.84
CA TYR A 143 34.84 -14.01 9.24
C TYR A 143 34.26 -13.92 7.82
N ASN A 144 34.49 -14.93 6.98
CA ASN A 144 33.98 -14.94 5.60
C ASN A 144 32.44 -15.00 5.54
N GLN A 145 31.81 -15.73 6.45
CA GLN A 145 30.35 -15.73 6.57
C GLN A 145 29.83 -14.38 7.05
N SER A 146 30.51 -13.75 8.03
CA SER A 146 30.23 -12.39 8.48
C SER A 146 30.26 -11.39 7.32
N LEU A 147 31.37 -11.39 6.57
CA LEU A 147 31.58 -10.50 5.43
C LEU A 147 30.52 -10.67 4.33
N LYS A 148 30.04 -11.90 4.14
CA LYS A 148 28.96 -12.17 3.19
C LYS A 148 27.63 -11.60 3.66
N LEU A 149 27.29 -11.83 4.93
CA LEU A 149 26.00 -11.43 5.51
C LEU A 149 25.84 -9.91 5.59
N ILE A 150 26.91 -9.16 5.85
CA ILE A 150 26.86 -7.69 5.92
C ILE A 150 26.47 -7.05 4.57
N HIS A 151 26.61 -7.77 3.45
CA HIS A 151 26.21 -7.30 2.13
C HIS A 151 24.90 -7.95 1.65
N LEU A 152 24.69 -9.24 1.97
CA LEU A 152 23.49 -9.96 1.55
C LEU A 152 22.24 -9.45 2.26
N LEU A 153 22.25 -9.33 3.59
CA LEU A 153 21.06 -8.98 4.35
C LEU A 153 20.54 -7.58 3.97
N PRO A 154 21.37 -6.52 3.90
CA PRO A 154 20.88 -5.20 3.54
C PRO A 154 20.34 -5.16 2.10
N LYS A 155 21.04 -5.79 1.15
CA LYS A 155 20.59 -5.90 -0.24
C LYS A 155 19.24 -6.60 -0.35
N ALA A 156 19.05 -7.72 0.35
CA ALA A 156 17.81 -8.47 0.34
C ALA A 156 16.65 -7.62 0.89
N VAL A 157 16.84 -6.96 2.04
CA VAL A 157 15.80 -6.15 2.67
C VAL A 157 15.34 -4.97 1.82
N LEU A 158 16.29 -4.28 1.17
CA LEU A 158 15.97 -3.18 0.25
C LEU A 158 15.27 -3.65 -1.02
N SER A 159 15.54 -4.88 -1.48
CA SER A 159 14.88 -5.46 -2.66
C SER A 159 13.40 -5.82 -2.44
N TYR A 160 12.97 -5.98 -1.17
CA TYR A 160 11.60 -6.36 -0.86
C TYR A 160 10.62 -5.19 -1.05
N SER A 161 9.47 -5.49 -1.68
CA SER A 161 8.37 -4.54 -1.86
C SER A 161 7.85 -4.03 -0.50
N PRO A 162 7.49 -2.74 -0.36
CA PRO A 162 7.03 -2.17 0.91
C PRO A 162 5.92 -2.98 1.59
N ARG A 163 4.92 -3.44 0.83
CA ARG A 163 3.78 -4.22 1.33
C ARG A 163 4.18 -5.52 2.05
N ASN A 164 5.24 -6.17 1.58
CA ASN A 164 5.64 -7.52 2.02
C ASN A 164 6.99 -7.52 2.78
N ARG A 165 7.60 -6.35 2.96
CA ARG A 165 8.95 -6.20 3.51
C ARG A 165 9.08 -6.83 4.89
N ILE A 166 8.15 -6.54 5.80
CA ILE A 166 8.16 -7.05 7.18
C ILE A 166 8.17 -8.58 7.22
N ARG A 167 7.21 -9.22 6.55
CA ARG A 167 7.09 -10.69 6.52
C ARG A 167 8.31 -11.35 5.87
N HIS A 168 8.88 -10.73 4.83
CA HIS A 168 10.09 -11.26 4.18
C HIS A 168 11.35 -11.07 5.05
N ILE A 169 11.46 -9.99 5.83
CA ILE A 169 12.52 -9.82 6.84
C ILE A 169 12.40 -10.92 7.92
N GLN A 170 11.20 -11.18 8.41
CA GLN A 170 10.95 -12.21 9.42
C GLN A 170 11.28 -13.62 8.90
N ALA A 171 10.88 -13.93 7.66
CA ALA A 171 11.23 -15.17 6.99
C ALA A 171 12.75 -15.33 6.82
N LEU A 172 13.43 -14.28 6.37
CA LEU A 172 14.90 -14.26 6.25
C LEU A 172 15.56 -14.47 7.62
N LYS A 173 15.05 -13.81 8.68
CA LYS A 173 15.52 -14.01 10.06
C LYS A 173 15.41 -15.46 10.45
N GLN A 174 14.26 -16.10 10.25
CA GLN A 174 14.04 -17.50 10.58
C GLN A 174 15.00 -18.45 9.85
N ILE A 175 15.30 -18.19 8.59
CA ILE A 175 16.20 -19.03 7.78
C ILE A 175 17.64 -18.88 8.24
N VAL A 176 18.13 -17.64 8.38
CA VAL A 176 19.54 -17.37 8.68
C VAL A 176 19.87 -17.69 10.14
N THR A 177 18.89 -17.65 11.05
CA THR A 177 19.07 -18.15 12.42
C THR A 177 19.05 -19.67 12.53
N ALA A 178 18.45 -20.37 11.57
CA ALA A 178 18.53 -21.83 11.53
C ALA A 178 19.90 -22.31 11.03
N ASP A 179 20.43 -21.69 9.99
CA ASP A 179 21.81 -21.88 9.53
C ASP A 179 22.21 -20.74 8.57
N VAL A 180 23.33 -20.07 8.86
CA VAL A 180 23.82 -18.96 8.03
C VAL A 180 24.09 -19.34 6.57
N ARG A 181 24.32 -20.62 6.27
CA ARG A 181 24.54 -21.12 4.90
C ARG A 181 23.28 -21.09 4.03
N LEU A 182 22.11 -20.94 4.65
CA LEU A 182 20.83 -20.87 3.94
C LEU A 182 20.47 -19.46 3.46
N ALA A 183 21.27 -18.44 3.83
CA ALA A 183 21.03 -17.05 3.43
C ALA A 183 20.94 -16.89 1.90
N ASP A 184 21.96 -17.31 1.14
CA ASP A 184 21.91 -17.19 -0.33
C ASP A 184 20.87 -18.10 -0.98
N PRO A 185 20.80 -19.41 -0.65
CA PRO A 185 19.78 -20.28 -1.21
C PRO A 185 18.36 -19.72 -1.09
N PHE A 186 18.05 -19.12 0.07
CA PHE A 186 16.75 -18.52 0.30
C PHE A 186 16.57 -17.19 -0.46
N SER A 187 17.56 -16.30 -0.45
CA SER A 187 17.52 -15.07 -1.24
C SER A 187 17.32 -15.34 -2.74
N ASP A 188 18.02 -16.32 -3.31
CA ASP A 188 17.84 -16.75 -4.70
C ASP A 188 16.43 -17.33 -4.92
N GLY A 189 15.92 -18.11 -3.97
CA GLY A 189 14.56 -18.64 -4.00
C GLY A 189 13.50 -17.53 -3.98
N MET A 190 13.73 -16.44 -3.23
CA MET A 190 12.85 -15.27 -3.21
C MET A 190 12.73 -14.63 -4.59
N GLU A 191 13.86 -14.46 -5.30
CA GLU A 191 13.88 -13.94 -6.68
C GLU A 191 13.18 -14.90 -7.67
N LYS A 192 13.27 -16.21 -7.44
CA LYS A 192 12.65 -17.25 -8.29
C LYS A 192 11.15 -17.49 -8.04
N GLY A 193 10.57 -16.90 -6.98
CA GLY A 193 9.12 -16.93 -6.76
C GLY A 193 8.66 -17.13 -5.32
N LEU A 194 9.55 -17.39 -4.35
CA LEU A 194 9.12 -17.50 -2.95
C LEU A 194 8.53 -16.18 -2.42
N ALA A 195 8.92 -15.03 -2.99
CA ALA A 195 8.36 -13.72 -2.66
C ALA A 195 6.87 -13.57 -2.97
N LEU A 196 6.30 -14.48 -3.79
CA LEU A 196 4.88 -14.51 -4.14
C LEU A 196 4.05 -15.37 -3.17
N LEU A 197 4.68 -16.05 -2.22
CA LEU A 197 3.93 -16.84 -1.25
C LEU A 197 3.25 -15.90 -0.23
N SER A 198 2.03 -16.26 0.18
CA SER A 198 1.42 -15.65 1.36
C SER A 198 2.26 -15.97 2.61
N GLU A 199 2.04 -15.24 3.70
CA GLU A 199 2.81 -15.45 4.93
C GLU A 199 2.72 -16.89 5.45
N ASP A 200 1.51 -17.45 5.54
CA ASP A 200 1.31 -18.84 5.97
C ASP A 200 1.95 -19.85 5.02
N ALA A 201 1.84 -19.60 3.71
CA ALA A 201 2.42 -20.43 2.68
C ALA A 201 3.96 -20.41 2.74
N LEU A 202 4.55 -19.24 2.90
CA LEU A 202 5.99 -19.06 3.04
C LEU A 202 6.49 -19.74 4.32
N ASN A 203 5.81 -19.54 5.45
CA ASN A 203 6.14 -20.17 6.73
C ASN A 203 6.04 -21.71 6.66
N TYR A 204 5.04 -22.25 5.95
CA TYR A 204 4.93 -23.68 5.70
C TYR A 204 6.05 -24.19 4.79
N PHE A 205 6.36 -23.48 3.69
CA PHE A 205 7.46 -23.82 2.80
C PHE A 205 8.81 -23.84 3.54
N ILE A 206 9.05 -22.84 4.40
CA ILE A 206 10.25 -22.75 5.24
C ILE A 206 10.35 -23.95 6.19
N ARG A 207 9.27 -24.32 6.87
CA ARG A 207 9.25 -25.50 7.74
C ARG A 207 9.65 -26.78 6.99
N LEU A 208 9.05 -27.03 5.83
CA LEU A 208 9.39 -28.19 4.99
C LEU A 208 10.85 -28.17 4.52
N GLY A 209 11.35 -27.00 4.12
CA GLY A 209 12.74 -26.82 3.70
C GLY A 209 13.73 -27.09 4.82
N LEU A 210 13.45 -26.58 6.03
CA LEU A 210 14.26 -26.83 7.22
C LEU A 210 14.22 -28.29 7.67
N GLU A 211 13.08 -28.97 7.58
CA GLU A 211 13.00 -30.42 7.84
C GLU A 211 13.84 -31.23 6.86
N LYS A 212 13.80 -30.90 5.56
CA LYS A 212 14.66 -31.52 4.55
C LYS A 212 16.13 -31.23 4.83
N TYR A 213 16.46 -30.00 5.21
CA TYR A 213 17.82 -29.58 5.55
C TYR A 213 18.41 -30.37 6.72
N ARG A 214 17.64 -30.55 7.81
CA ARG A 214 18.06 -31.34 8.98
C ARG A 214 18.36 -32.80 8.64
N ARG A 215 17.62 -33.38 7.69
CA ARG A 215 17.86 -34.77 7.23
C ARG A 215 19.06 -34.86 6.31
N LYS A 216 19.13 -33.97 5.31
CA LYS A 216 20.24 -33.89 4.35
C LYS A 216 20.46 -32.43 3.92
N PRO A 217 21.59 -31.81 4.28
CA PRO A 217 21.83 -30.39 4.00
C PRO A 217 21.69 -30.01 2.53
N GLU A 218 22.25 -30.80 1.61
CA GLU A 218 22.14 -30.56 0.16
C GLU A 218 20.69 -30.53 -0.33
N SER A 219 19.82 -31.38 0.25
CA SER A 219 18.41 -31.45 -0.12
C SER A 219 17.66 -30.21 0.34
N GLY A 220 17.96 -29.69 1.53
CA GLY A 220 17.40 -28.42 2.00
C GLY A 220 17.86 -27.22 1.17
N ILE A 221 19.17 -27.16 0.85
CA ILE A 221 19.75 -26.09 0.01
C ILE A 221 19.08 -26.05 -1.37
N ARG A 222 19.01 -27.20 -2.07
CA ARG A 222 18.31 -27.29 -3.36
C ARG A 222 16.81 -27.00 -3.26
N PHE A 223 16.20 -27.23 -2.10
CA PHE A 223 14.80 -26.91 -1.88
C PHE A 223 14.59 -25.39 -1.81
N PHE A 224 15.40 -24.67 -1.05
CA PHE A 224 15.33 -23.20 -0.98
C PHE A 224 15.72 -22.53 -2.30
N LEU A 225 16.68 -23.08 -3.04
CA LEU A 225 17.04 -22.60 -4.39
C LEU A 225 15.95 -22.81 -5.45
N LEU A 226 14.86 -23.51 -5.13
CA LEU A 226 13.84 -23.98 -6.09
C LEU A 226 14.43 -24.83 -7.24
N GLU A 227 15.42 -25.68 -6.93
CA GLU A 227 16.12 -26.53 -7.92
C GLU A 227 15.71 -28.01 -7.88
N SER A 228 14.85 -28.39 -6.93
CA SER A 228 14.29 -29.74 -6.87
C SER A 228 12.84 -29.75 -7.36
N ALA A 229 12.44 -30.82 -8.06
CA ALA A 229 11.05 -30.98 -8.52
C ALA A 229 10.04 -30.82 -7.36
N SER A 230 10.32 -31.43 -6.21
CA SER A 230 9.51 -31.28 -5.00
C SER A 230 9.40 -29.83 -4.52
N ALA A 231 10.45 -29.02 -4.65
CA ALA A 231 10.40 -27.61 -4.26
C ALA A 231 9.58 -26.77 -5.24
N ILE A 232 9.76 -27.00 -6.55
CA ILE A 232 9.01 -26.31 -7.59
C ILE A 232 7.53 -26.63 -7.49
N GLU A 233 7.17 -27.91 -7.33
CA GLU A 233 5.78 -28.36 -7.15
C GLU A 233 5.16 -27.79 -5.87
N THR A 234 5.89 -27.82 -4.75
CA THR A 234 5.39 -27.27 -3.48
C THR A 234 5.21 -25.76 -3.58
N CYS A 235 6.17 -25.05 -4.16
CA CYS A 235 6.08 -23.60 -4.38
C CYS A 235 4.89 -23.27 -5.27
N ALA A 236 4.72 -23.96 -6.42
CA ALA A 236 3.60 -23.75 -7.32
C ALA A 236 2.24 -24.04 -6.65
N MET A 237 2.16 -25.08 -5.81
CA MET A 237 0.95 -25.41 -5.04
C MET A 237 0.62 -24.35 -3.99
N LEU A 238 1.63 -23.77 -3.36
CA LEU A 238 1.51 -22.78 -2.29
C LEU A 238 1.39 -21.34 -2.81
N GLN A 239 1.80 -21.07 -4.06
CA GLN A 239 1.59 -19.81 -4.76
C GLN A 239 0.12 -19.67 -5.12
N THR A 240 -0.69 -19.39 -4.11
CA THR A 240 -2.11 -19.11 -4.29
C THR A 240 -2.32 -17.68 -4.77
N SER A 241 -1.37 -16.77 -4.59
CA SER A 241 -1.52 -15.39 -5.00
C SER A 241 -1.35 -15.22 -6.52
N ALA A 242 -2.05 -14.22 -7.06
CA ALA A 242 -1.92 -13.78 -8.43
C ALA A 242 -1.22 -12.43 -8.44
N ALA A 243 -0.07 -12.32 -9.12
CA ALA A 243 0.61 -11.05 -9.31
C ALA A 243 0.11 -10.35 -10.58
N LEU A 244 -0.18 -9.05 -10.50
CA LEU A 244 -0.71 -8.28 -11.64
C LEU A 244 0.18 -8.38 -12.90
N PRO A 245 1.52 -8.28 -12.84
CA PRO A 245 2.37 -8.40 -14.03
C PRO A 245 2.17 -9.69 -14.83
N GLN A 246 1.82 -10.79 -14.17
CA GLN A 246 1.60 -12.09 -14.82
C GLN A 246 0.31 -12.11 -15.67
N VAL A 247 -0.68 -11.31 -15.28
CA VAL A 247 -2.01 -11.30 -15.92
C VAL A 247 -2.29 -10.03 -16.72
N GLN A 248 -1.54 -8.95 -16.49
CA GLN A 248 -1.81 -7.61 -17.03
C GLN A 248 -2.01 -7.59 -18.55
N GLN A 249 -1.13 -8.26 -19.31
CA GLN A 249 -1.24 -8.29 -20.77
C GLN A 249 -2.54 -8.99 -21.23
N ARG A 250 -2.93 -10.07 -20.55
CA ARG A 250 -4.18 -10.78 -20.83
C ARG A 250 -5.40 -9.93 -20.46
N LEU A 251 -5.31 -9.16 -19.38
CA LEU A 251 -6.35 -8.25 -18.94
C LEU A 251 -6.54 -7.07 -19.90
N ASN A 252 -5.45 -6.47 -20.40
CA ASN A 252 -5.50 -5.44 -21.44
C ASN A 252 -6.12 -5.97 -22.73
N ARG A 253 -5.73 -7.17 -23.18
CA ARG A 253 -6.40 -7.82 -24.33
C ARG A 253 -7.89 -8.02 -24.09
N TYR A 254 -8.27 -8.45 -22.88
CA TYR A 254 -9.68 -8.63 -22.51
C TYR A 254 -10.48 -7.31 -22.57
N LEU A 255 -9.90 -6.20 -22.11
CA LEU A 255 -10.51 -4.87 -22.23
C LEU A 255 -10.70 -4.47 -23.69
N HIS A 256 -9.65 -4.56 -24.51
CA HIS A 256 -9.70 -4.11 -25.90
C HIS A 256 -10.55 -5.00 -26.82
N ALA A 257 -10.74 -6.28 -26.48
CA ALA A 257 -11.56 -7.20 -27.27
C ALA A 257 -13.07 -6.97 -27.09
N GLY A 258 -13.50 -6.35 -25.98
CA GLY A 258 -14.91 -6.21 -25.62
C GLY A 258 -15.39 -4.77 -25.44
N THR A 259 -14.50 -3.78 -25.50
CA THR A 259 -14.85 -2.38 -25.27
C THR A 259 -14.15 -1.49 -26.30
N HIS A 260 -14.86 -0.55 -26.94
CA HIS A 260 -14.27 0.50 -27.78
C HIS A 260 -13.61 1.61 -26.93
N ILE A 261 -13.18 1.27 -25.72
CA ILE A 261 -12.82 2.22 -24.67
C ILE A 261 -11.30 2.15 -24.52
N PRO A 262 -10.57 3.28 -24.61
CA PRO A 262 -9.11 3.29 -24.62
C PRO A 262 -8.52 3.19 -23.19
N LEU A 263 -9.04 2.27 -22.37
CA LEU A 263 -8.53 2.02 -21.01
C LEU A 263 -7.39 1.00 -21.03
N SER A 264 -6.42 1.19 -20.14
CA SER A 264 -5.34 0.23 -19.90
C SER A 264 -5.18 -0.07 -18.41
N VAL A 265 -4.65 -1.23 -18.07
CA VAL A 265 -4.46 -1.64 -16.69
C VAL A 265 -3.13 -1.14 -16.15
N LYS A 266 -3.13 -0.58 -14.94
CA LYS A 266 -1.94 -0.24 -14.15
C LYS A 266 -2.05 -0.77 -12.72
N SER A 267 -0.91 -0.87 -12.05
CA SER A 267 -0.86 -1.15 -10.63
C SER A 267 -1.24 0.10 -9.82
N MET A 268 -1.89 -0.11 -8.68
CA MET A 268 -2.18 0.91 -7.67
C MET A 268 -0.93 1.59 -7.10
N SER A 269 0.24 0.96 -7.17
CA SER A 269 1.50 1.61 -6.81
C SER A 269 1.81 2.83 -7.69
N TYR A 270 1.22 2.93 -8.88
CA TYR A 270 1.36 4.07 -9.79
C TYR A 270 0.29 5.16 -9.62
N LEU A 271 -0.60 5.02 -8.64
CA LEU A 271 -1.67 5.99 -8.38
C LEU A 271 -1.08 7.31 -7.86
N PRO A 272 -1.49 8.49 -8.34
CA PRO A 272 -0.97 9.78 -7.86
C PRO A 272 -1.18 9.96 -6.35
N GLU A 273 -0.23 10.61 -5.65
CA GLU A 273 -0.27 10.76 -4.19
C GLU A 273 -1.54 11.47 -3.67
N LEU A 274 -2.07 12.43 -4.43
CA LEU A 274 -3.34 13.10 -4.11
C LEU A 274 -4.52 12.14 -4.04
N SER A 275 -4.46 11.04 -4.79
CA SER A 275 -5.49 10.02 -4.89
C SER A 275 -5.25 8.85 -3.92
N LYS A 276 -4.10 8.79 -3.23
CA LYS A 276 -3.76 7.76 -2.23
C LYS A 276 -4.40 7.99 -0.85
N LYS A 277 -5.09 9.13 -0.64
CA LYS A 277 -5.70 9.48 0.67
C LYS A 277 -6.81 8.51 1.13
N ASN A 278 -7.34 7.71 0.21
CA ASN A 278 -8.36 6.70 0.49
C ASN A 278 -7.75 5.32 0.19
N GLU A 279 -7.11 4.70 1.20
CA GLU A 279 -6.32 3.46 1.05
C GLU A 279 -7.15 2.18 0.82
N GLU A 280 -8.48 2.28 0.66
CA GLU A 280 -9.40 1.16 0.84
C GLU A 280 -10.01 0.59 -0.47
N PHE A 281 -9.51 0.98 -1.63
CA PHE A 281 -10.05 0.54 -2.92
C PHE A 281 -9.27 -0.64 -3.53
N TRP A 282 -9.99 -1.64 -4.07
CA TRP A 282 -9.39 -2.73 -4.89
C TRP A 282 -9.45 -2.50 -6.40
N VAL A 283 -10.25 -1.55 -6.88
CA VAL A 283 -10.19 -1.10 -8.28
C VAL A 283 -10.69 0.33 -8.34
N CYS A 284 -10.11 1.12 -9.24
CA CYS A 284 -10.61 2.45 -9.58
C CYS A 284 -10.09 2.86 -10.97
N SER A 285 -10.60 3.98 -11.50
CA SER A 285 -10.14 4.51 -12.78
C SER A 285 -10.02 6.03 -12.79
N ASP A 286 -9.07 6.53 -13.58
CA ASP A 286 -8.90 7.96 -13.89
C ASP A 286 -9.41 8.34 -15.29
N GLY A 287 -10.15 7.44 -15.95
CA GLY A 287 -10.60 7.63 -17.34
C GLY A 287 -9.58 7.25 -18.41
N ARG A 288 -8.32 6.97 -18.05
CA ARG A 288 -7.28 6.45 -18.95
C ARG A 288 -6.78 5.08 -18.51
N TYR A 289 -6.67 4.85 -17.22
CA TYR A 289 -6.20 3.62 -16.63
C TYR A 289 -7.23 3.06 -15.64
N ILE A 290 -7.32 1.74 -15.58
CA ILE A 290 -7.92 1.01 -14.46
C ILE A 290 -6.77 0.55 -13.55
N TYR A 291 -6.80 0.98 -12.29
CA TYR A 291 -5.79 0.65 -11.29
C TYR A 291 -6.23 -0.56 -10.48
N LEU A 292 -5.32 -1.53 -10.29
CA LEU A 292 -5.55 -2.77 -9.54
C LEU A 292 -4.41 -3.05 -8.53
N PRO A 293 -4.66 -3.85 -7.48
CA PRO A 293 -3.63 -4.29 -6.56
C PRO A 293 -2.48 -4.96 -7.30
N ASP A 294 -1.25 -4.71 -6.82
CA ASP A 294 -0.05 -5.40 -7.31
C ASP A 294 -0.15 -6.93 -7.20
N GLU A 295 -0.89 -7.39 -6.20
CA GLU A 295 -1.09 -8.81 -5.89
C GLU A 295 -2.45 -9.04 -5.23
N ILE A 296 -3.14 -10.12 -5.63
CA ILE A 296 -4.38 -10.62 -5.05
C ILE A 296 -4.14 -12.01 -4.46
N ALA A 297 -4.43 -12.18 -3.17
CA ALA A 297 -4.29 -13.45 -2.44
C ALA A 297 -5.55 -13.77 -1.60
N LEU A 298 -6.74 -13.50 -2.16
CA LEU A 298 -8.02 -13.67 -1.46
C LEU A 298 -8.41 -15.14 -1.30
N PHE A 299 -8.14 -15.94 -2.32
CA PHE A 299 -8.51 -17.35 -2.38
C PHE A 299 -7.30 -18.26 -2.18
N SER A 300 -7.56 -19.50 -1.74
CA SER A 300 -6.58 -20.58 -1.66
C SER A 300 -6.14 -21.12 -3.02
N ASN A 301 -6.68 -20.58 -4.12
CA ASN A 301 -6.39 -21.01 -5.48
C ASN A 301 -6.00 -19.80 -6.34
N GLN A 302 -4.83 -19.88 -6.96
CA GLN A 302 -4.34 -18.86 -7.89
C GLN A 302 -5.29 -18.62 -9.05
N ALA A 303 -5.92 -19.65 -9.59
CA ALA A 303 -6.85 -19.49 -10.70
C ALA A 303 -8.06 -18.61 -10.31
N ASP A 304 -8.50 -18.67 -9.05
CA ASP A 304 -9.61 -17.87 -8.56
C ASP A 304 -9.17 -16.44 -8.21
N ASN A 305 -7.94 -16.24 -7.75
CA ASN A 305 -7.34 -14.90 -7.61
C ASN A 305 -7.14 -14.22 -8.98
N ILE A 306 -6.69 -14.95 -10.00
CA ILE A 306 -6.62 -14.47 -11.40
C ILE A 306 -8.03 -14.12 -11.91
N ARG A 307 -9.03 -14.96 -11.59
CA ARG A 307 -10.42 -14.71 -11.95
C ARG A 307 -10.95 -13.43 -11.29
N LEU A 308 -10.53 -13.13 -10.06
CA LEU A 308 -10.91 -11.90 -9.38
C LEU A 308 -10.41 -10.66 -10.13
N TYR A 309 -9.15 -10.62 -10.59
CA TYR A 309 -8.68 -9.51 -11.44
C TYR A 309 -9.57 -9.25 -12.66
N LYS A 310 -10.01 -10.33 -13.33
CA LYS A 310 -10.92 -10.21 -14.47
C LYS A 310 -12.28 -9.63 -14.06
N CYS A 311 -12.79 -10.01 -12.89
CA CYS A 311 -14.04 -9.49 -12.34
C CYS A 311 -13.93 -8.00 -11.99
N LEU A 312 -12.87 -7.60 -11.26
CA LEU A 312 -12.60 -6.22 -10.88
C LEU A 312 -12.54 -5.30 -12.09
N ILE A 313 -11.75 -5.67 -13.09
CA ILE A 313 -11.65 -4.90 -14.34
C ILE A 313 -13.00 -4.77 -15.04
N LYS A 314 -13.80 -5.85 -15.09
CA LYS A 314 -15.08 -5.79 -15.78
C LYS A 314 -16.10 -4.94 -15.04
N LEU A 315 -16.09 -4.96 -13.71
CA LEU A 315 -16.93 -4.09 -12.89
C LEU A 315 -16.57 -2.61 -13.14
N GLU A 316 -15.28 -2.27 -13.17
CA GLU A 316 -14.84 -0.90 -13.42
C GLU A 316 -15.07 -0.46 -14.87
N ALA A 317 -14.76 -1.32 -15.84
CA ALA A 317 -15.00 -1.03 -17.26
C ALA A 317 -16.49 -0.86 -17.58
N ALA A 318 -17.39 -1.42 -16.76
CA ALA A 318 -18.83 -1.32 -16.96
C ALA A 318 -19.35 0.12 -16.83
N TYR A 319 -18.70 0.99 -16.05
CA TYR A 319 -19.05 2.41 -16.00
C TYR A 319 -18.89 3.07 -17.37
N TYR A 320 -17.80 2.76 -18.05
CA TYR A 320 -17.51 3.31 -19.37
C TYR A 320 -18.39 2.65 -20.44
N GLU A 321 -18.49 1.33 -20.43
CA GLU A 321 -19.25 0.56 -21.43
C GLU A 321 -20.74 0.88 -21.39
N PHE A 322 -21.29 1.12 -20.19
CA PHE A 322 -22.68 1.48 -20.00
C PHE A 322 -22.89 2.99 -19.85
N HIS A 323 -21.93 3.79 -20.30
CA HIS A 323 -22.01 5.24 -20.47
C HIS A 323 -22.34 6.03 -19.20
N THR A 324 -21.84 5.62 -18.03
CA THR A 324 -22.01 6.37 -16.78
C THR A 324 -21.44 7.79 -16.85
N PHE A 325 -20.29 7.95 -17.49
CA PHE A 325 -19.62 9.25 -17.66
C PHE A 325 -20.06 9.99 -18.94
N GLY A 326 -20.98 9.43 -19.72
CA GLY A 326 -21.54 10.08 -20.91
C GLY A 326 -22.65 11.09 -20.60
N PHE A 327 -22.75 11.53 -19.35
CA PHE A 327 -23.73 12.53 -18.93
C PHE A 327 -23.32 13.91 -19.43
N ASP A 328 -24.24 14.58 -20.12
CA ASP A 328 -24.10 15.97 -20.56
C ASP A 328 -25.13 16.81 -19.81
N PHE A 329 -24.63 17.72 -18.97
CA PHE A 329 -25.46 18.60 -18.17
C PHE A 329 -26.22 19.64 -19.04
N GLY A 330 -25.62 20.07 -20.14
CA GLY A 330 -26.09 21.20 -20.95
C GLY A 330 -27.20 20.85 -21.94
N SER A 331 -27.26 19.63 -22.48
CA SER A 331 -28.12 19.31 -23.64
C SER A 331 -29.53 18.80 -23.35
N GLY A 332 -29.94 18.62 -22.08
CA GLY A 332 -31.21 17.90 -21.81
C GLY A 332 -31.96 18.15 -20.50
N PHE A 333 -31.51 19.07 -19.63
CA PHE A 333 -32.12 19.27 -18.30
C PHE A 333 -33.14 20.43 -18.24
N THR A 334 -34.28 20.30 -18.93
CA THR A 334 -35.36 21.33 -18.98
C THR A 334 -36.34 21.31 -17.78
N GLY A 335 -35.96 20.68 -16.67
CA GLY A 335 -36.89 20.34 -15.57
C GLY A 335 -36.79 21.16 -14.28
N PHE A 336 -35.93 22.17 -14.20
CA PHE A 336 -35.72 22.98 -12.99
C PHE A 336 -36.21 24.43 -13.14
N SER A 337 -36.59 25.03 -12.00
CA SER A 337 -36.95 26.45 -11.86
C SER A 337 -35.77 27.34 -12.26
N LYS A 338 -36.08 28.52 -12.83
CA LYS A 338 -35.11 29.58 -13.20
C LYS A 338 -34.17 29.99 -12.05
N ASP A 339 -34.55 29.75 -10.79
CA ASP A 339 -33.81 30.17 -9.59
C ASP A 339 -32.40 29.54 -9.43
N TYR A 340 -32.08 28.49 -10.20
CA TYR A 340 -30.80 27.77 -10.09
C TYR A 340 -29.87 27.96 -11.30
N GLN A 341 -30.33 28.62 -12.38
CA GLN A 341 -29.46 28.98 -13.51
C GLN A 341 -28.46 30.10 -13.15
N ASP A 342 -28.70 30.84 -12.06
CA ASP A 342 -27.86 31.96 -11.59
C ASP A 342 -26.80 31.58 -10.55
N ARG A 343 -26.70 30.30 -10.15
CA ARG A 343 -25.56 29.85 -9.35
C ARG A 343 -24.41 29.49 -10.29
N GLU A 344 -23.59 30.48 -10.63
CA GLU A 344 -22.32 30.24 -11.31
C GLU A 344 -21.49 29.23 -10.49
N SER A 345 -21.32 28.04 -11.04
CA SER A 345 -20.38 27.02 -10.56
C SER A 345 -18.99 27.67 -10.48
N SER A 346 -18.38 27.69 -9.31
CA SER A 346 -17.16 28.44 -9.00
C SER A 346 -15.85 27.82 -9.53
N CYS A 347 -15.94 26.79 -10.37
CA CYS A 347 -14.81 25.94 -10.79
C CYS A 347 -14.93 25.53 -12.27
N HIS A 348 -13.95 25.93 -13.09
CA HIS A 348 -13.94 25.69 -14.55
C HIS A 348 -13.54 24.25 -14.96
N ASN A 349 -13.22 23.36 -14.03
CA ASN A 349 -12.73 22.00 -14.31
C ASN A 349 -13.65 20.86 -13.85
N ASP A 350 -14.83 21.18 -13.28
CA ASP A 350 -15.71 20.16 -12.74
C ASP A 350 -16.42 19.37 -13.84
N SER A 351 -16.54 18.07 -13.61
CA SER A 351 -17.32 17.16 -14.44
C SER A 351 -18.81 17.50 -14.39
N ASP A 352 -19.56 17.11 -15.41
CA ASP A 352 -21.00 17.37 -15.46
C ASP A 352 -21.78 16.65 -14.35
N LEU A 353 -21.26 15.53 -13.83
CA LEU A 353 -21.80 14.88 -12.64
C LEU A 353 -21.55 15.70 -11.37
N GLU A 354 -20.38 16.31 -11.22
CA GLU A 354 -20.09 17.19 -10.06
C GLU A 354 -20.99 18.41 -10.06
N LYS A 355 -21.13 19.09 -11.20
CA LYS A 355 -22.08 20.20 -11.39
C LYS A 355 -23.51 19.78 -11.05
N PHE A 356 -23.87 18.55 -11.40
CA PHE A 356 -25.17 18.00 -11.07
C PHE A 356 -25.37 17.78 -9.56
N PHE A 357 -24.37 17.25 -8.85
CA PHE A 357 -24.47 17.03 -7.40
C PHE A 357 -24.50 18.32 -6.59
N ASP A 358 -23.88 19.39 -7.09
CA ASP A 358 -23.91 20.71 -6.46
C ASP A 358 -25.30 21.37 -6.45
N LEU A 359 -26.25 20.84 -7.25
CA LEU A 359 -27.66 21.28 -7.21
C LEU A 359 -28.38 20.88 -5.92
N PHE A 360 -27.81 19.94 -5.15
CA PHE A 360 -28.49 19.36 -4.01
C PHE A 360 -28.04 19.97 -2.67
N PRO A 361 -28.95 20.19 -1.70
CA PRO A 361 -28.61 20.68 -0.36
C PRO A 361 -27.52 19.89 0.40
N SER A 362 -27.28 18.65 0.01
CA SER A 362 -26.23 17.79 0.56
C SER A 362 -25.62 17.00 -0.60
N LYS A 363 -24.49 17.50 -1.12
CA LYS A 363 -23.73 16.86 -2.21
C LYS A 363 -23.45 15.39 -1.92
N ILE A 364 -22.96 15.11 -0.71
CA ILE A 364 -22.65 13.76 -0.22
C ILE A 364 -23.86 12.81 -0.35
N ILE A 365 -25.05 13.20 0.10
CA ILE A 365 -26.24 12.32 0.01
C ILE A 365 -26.66 12.11 -1.46
N ALA A 366 -26.50 13.11 -2.32
CA ALA A 366 -26.83 12.99 -3.74
C ALA A 366 -25.87 12.03 -4.46
N GLU A 367 -24.59 12.18 -4.18
CA GLU A 367 -23.49 11.31 -4.62
C GLU A 367 -23.72 9.85 -4.14
N ASP A 368 -24.03 9.66 -2.87
CA ASP A 368 -24.32 8.38 -2.23
C ASP A 368 -25.46 7.63 -2.91
N LEU A 369 -26.57 8.34 -3.15
CA LEU A 369 -27.73 7.79 -3.83
C LEU A 369 -27.39 7.46 -5.29
N PHE A 370 -26.69 8.35 -5.99
CA PHE A 370 -26.25 8.07 -7.36
C PHE A 370 -25.46 6.77 -7.44
N THR A 371 -24.44 6.61 -6.60
CA THR A 371 -23.61 5.40 -6.52
C THR A 371 -24.47 4.14 -6.34
N ILE A 372 -25.39 4.16 -5.37
CA ILE A 372 -26.30 3.03 -5.12
C ILE A 372 -27.11 2.65 -6.38
N PHE A 373 -27.74 3.63 -7.01
CA PHE A 373 -28.57 3.37 -8.20
C PHE A 373 -27.74 2.97 -9.39
N GLU A 374 -26.59 3.58 -9.56
CA GLU A 374 -25.73 3.37 -10.69
C GLU A 374 -25.08 1.99 -10.65
N HIS A 375 -24.64 1.54 -9.48
CA HIS A 375 -24.17 0.16 -9.30
C HIS A 375 -25.31 -0.84 -9.53
N GLY A 376 -26.54 -0.51 -9.11
CA GLY A 376 -27.72 -1.33 -9.41
C GLY A 376 -28.01 -1.43 -10.91
N ARG A 377 -27.91 -0.30 -11.62
CA ARG A 377 -28.05 -0.23 -13.08
C ARG A 377 -26.99 -1.08 -13.78
N ILE A 378 -25.72 -0.89 -13.39
CA ILE A 378 -24.57 -1.65 -13.90
C ILE A 378 -24.74 -3.14 -13.61
N ARG A 379 -25.15 -3.55 -12.40
CA ARG A 379 -25.42 -4.96 -12.07
C ARG A 379 -26.44 -5.57 -13.03
N ILE A 380 -27.57 -4.91 -13.26
CA ILE A 380 -28.62 -5.41 -14.17
C ILE A 380 -28.10 -5.54 -15.61
N LEU A 381 -27.31 -4.56 -16.08
CA LEU A 381 -26.70 -4.62 -17.41
C LEU A 381 -25.65 -5.72 -17.52
N LEU A 382 -24.81 -5.89 -16.49
CA LEU A 382 -23.87 -7.00 -16.41
C LEU A 382 -24.59 -8.35 -16.36
N GLU A 383 -25.73 -8.46 -15.68
CA GLU A 383 -26.51 -9.71 -15.62
C GLU A 383 -27.06 -10.09 -17.01
N ARG A 384 -27.44 -9.09 -17.82
CA ARG A 384 -27.93 -9.30 -19.19
C ARG A 384 -26.81 -9.62 -20.17
N HIS A 385 -25.71 -8.86 -20.15
CA HIS A 385 -24.65 -8.94 -21.17
C HIS A 385 -23.53 -9.90 -20.77
N TYR A 386 -23.27 -10.07 -19.48
CA TYR A 386 -22.15 -10.84 -18.92
C TYR A 386 -22.55 -11.65 -17.68
N PRO A 387 -23.56 -12.55 -17.75
CA PRO A 387 -24.07 -13.28 -16.59
C PRO A 387 -23.00 -14.14 -15.89
N GLY A 388 -21.95 -14.54 -16.60
CA GLY A 388 -20.80 -15.24 -16.01
C GLY A 388 -20.00 -14.37 -15.03
N ILE A 389 -19.86 -13.07 -15.33
CA ILE A 389 -19.17 -12.11 -14.44
C ILE A 389 -20.00 -11.88 -13.19
N VAL A 390 -21.33 -11.71 -13.32
CA VAL A 390 -22.21 -11.54 -12.16
C VAL A 390 -22.15 -12.75 -11.23
N ARG A 391 -22.23 -13.97 -11.78
CA ARG A 391 -22.13 -15.21 -11.00
C ARG A 391 -20.80 -15.39 -10.27
N GLN A 392 -19.72 -14.79 -10.77
CA GLN A 392 -18.39 -14.89 -10.17
C GLN A 392 -18.12 -13.77 -9.16
N ALA A 393 -18.47 -12.52 -9.49
CA ALA A 393 -18.07 -11.36 -8.71
C ALA A 393 -19.03 -11.04 -7.55
N PHE A 394 -20.34 -11.15 -7.77
CA PHE A 394 -21.34 -10.67 -6.81
C PHE A 394 -21.43 -11.50 -5.51
N PRO A 395 -21.23 -12.83 -5.52
CA PRO A 395 -21.13 -13.57 -4.26
C PRO A 395 -20.00 -13.04 -3.35
N ILE A 396 -18.85 -12.72 -3.94
CA ILE A 396 -17.69 -12.17 -3.22
C ILE A 396 -18.04 -10.78 -2.68
N LEU A 397 -18.61 -9.90 -3.51
CA LEU A 397 -19.07 -8.57 -3.09
C LEU A 397 -20.06 -8.61 -1.92
N LYS A 398 -21.01 -9.56 -1.95
CA LYS A 398 -21.98 -9.74 -0.87
C LYS A 398 -21.30 -10.19 0.42
N GLN A 399 -20.41 -11.18 0.35
CA GLN A 399 -19.67 -11.66 1.52
C GLN A 399 -18.84 -10.56 2.19
N GLU A 400 -18.29 -9.64 1.40
CA GLU A 400 -17.46 -8.55 1.91
C GLU A 400 -18.28 -7.41 2.47
N ALA A 401 -19.43 -7.12 1.85
CA ALA A 401 -20.43 -6.22 2.41
C ALA A 401 -20.92 -6.68 3.79
N GLU A 402 -21.05 -7.99 4.04
CA GLU A 402 -21.41 -8.52 5.36
C GLU A 402 -20.40 -8.12 6.45
N LYS A 403 -19.10 -8.16 6.16
CA LYS A 403 -18.03 -7.91 7.14
C LYS A 403 -18.08 -6.49 7.70
N ILE A 404 -18.46 -5.52 6.87
CA ILE A 404 -18.50 -4.10 7.24
C ILE A 404 -19.90 -3.61 7.61
N ARG A 405 -20.91 -4.50 7.66
CA ARG A 405 -22.29 -4.12 7.98
C ARG A 405 -22.40 -3.36 9.30
N SER A 406 -21.61 -3.73 10.31
CA SER A 406 -21.66 -3.11 11.64
C SER A 406 -21.12 -1.68 11.69
N SER A 407 -20.22 -1.31 10.77
CA SER A 407 -19.61 0.03 10.67
C SER A 407 -20.21 0.87 9.53
N ALA A 408 -21.12 0.30 8.74
CA ALA A 408 -21.66 0.94 7.55
C ALA A 408 -22.73 1.99 7.87
N GLY A 409 -22.79 3.04 7.04
CA GLY A 409 -23.72 4.17 7.19
C GLY A 409 -25.20 3.82 6.93
N THR A 410 -26.10 4.75 7.23
CA THR A 410 -27.57 4.55 7.16
C THR A 410 -28.10 4.11 5.80
N LEU A 411 -27.39 4.44 4.70
CA LEU A 411 -27.79 4.07 3.34
C LEU A 411 -27.28 2.67 2.91
N PHE A 412 -26.48 1.99 3.74
CA PHE A 412 -25.88 0.70 3.40
C PHE A 412 -26.88 -0.44 3.13
N PRO A 413 -28.00 -0.59 3.87
CA PRO A 413 -29.01 -1.61 3.54
C PRO A 413 -29.63 -1.41 2.15
N PHE A 414 -29.69 -0.16 1.67
CA PHE A 414 -30.08 0.13 0.30
C PHE A 414 -29.00 -0.33 -0.66
N TYR A 415 -27.74 0.04 -0.45
CA TYR A 415 -26.63 -0.44 -1.29
C TYR A 415 -26.65 -1.97 -1.47
N THR A 416 -26.71 -2.75 -0.39
CA THR A 416 -26.71 -4.22 -0.49
C THR A 416 -27.92 -4.75 -1.26
N ARG A 417 -29.11 -4.15 -1.08
CA ARG A 417 -30.32 -4.61 -1.79
C ARG A 417 -30.26 -4.36 -3.29
N ILE A 418 -29.71 -3.23 -3.74
CA ILE A 418 -29.91 -2.74 -5.11
C ILE A 418 -28.62 -2.82 -5.90
N ALA A 419 -27.52 -2.31 -5.36
CA ALA A 419 -26.21 -2.44 -5.97
C ALA A 419 -25.81 -3.91 -6.01
N LEU A 420 -25.93 -4.66 -4.90
CA LEU A 420 -25.51 -6.06 -4.83
C LEU A 420 -26.63 -7.07 -5.14
N GLY A 421 -27.89 -6.66 -5.11
CA GLY A 421 -29.01 -7.57 -5.34
C GLY A 421 -29.19 -8.60 -4.24
N ASP A 422 -28.89 -8.24 -2.99
CA ASP A 422 -29.12 -9.12 -1.84
C ASP A 422 -30.58 -9.03 -1.37
N GLU A 423 -31.33 -10.12 -1.53
CA GLU A 423 -32.75 -10.19 -1.15
C GLU A 423 -32.95 -10.25 0.37
N ASN A 424 -31.91 -10.65 1.11
CA ASN A 424 -31.94 -10.81 2.56
C ASN A 424 -31.55 -9.53 3.31
N SER A 425 -31.23 -8.44 2.60
CA SER A 425 -30.88 -7.17 3.23
C SER A 425 -32.00 -6.70 4.19
N PRO A 426 -31.69 -6.40 5.47
CA PRO A 426 -32.67 -6.01 6.48
C PRO A 426 -33.13 -4.57 6.24
N LEU A 427 -34.01 -4.41 5.26
CA LEU A 427 -34.75 -3.16 5.08
C LEU A 427 -35.90 -3.20 6.08
N GLU A 428 -35.83 -2.42 7.16
CA GLU A 428 -36.95 -2.23 8.09
C GLU A 428 -38.21 -1.94 7.26
N ARG A 429 -39.28 -2.73 7.46
CA ARG A 429 -40.58 -2.54 6.80
C ARG A 429 -41.25 -1.27 7.33
N GLY A 430 -40.71 -0.10 7.01
CA GLY A 430 -41.32 1.21 7.17
C GLY A 430 -41.95 1.65 5.85
N ARG A 431 -43.26 1.91 5.87
CA ARG A 431 -44.16 2.18 4.70
C ARG A 431 -43.89 3.49 3.94
N GLY A 432 -42.63 3.81 3.62
CA GLY A 432 -42.30 5.13 3.07
C GLY A 432 -41.20 5.15 2.02
N VAL A 433 -40.01 4.63 2.34
CA VAL A 433 -38.87 4.65 1.41
C VAL A 433 -38.81 3.34 0.62
N PHE A 434 -39.08 2.22 1.28
CA PHE A 434 -38.99 0.87 0.70
C PHE A 434 -40.02 0.60 -0.41
N GLU A 435 -41.29 0.96 -0.21
CA GLU A 435 -42.36 0.77 -1.22
C GLU A 435 -42.12 1.65 -2.45
N LEU A 436 -41.70 2.90 -2.24
CA LEU A 436 -41.30 3.85 -3.28
C LEU A 436 -40.09 3.37 -4.09
N PHE A 437 -39.19 2.69 -3.40
CA PHE A 437 -37.99 2.11 -3.97
C PHE A 437 -38.28 0.83 -4.77
N GLN A 438 -39.14 -0.07 -4.25
CA GLN A 438 -39.60 -1.28 -4.95
C GLN A 438 -40.42 -0.96 -6.20
N GLU A 439 -41.34 0.01 -6.13
CA GLU A 439 -42.17 0.47 -7.24
C GLU A 439 -41.33 0.97 -8.42
N LYS A 440 -40.11 1.49 -8.16
CA LYS A 440 -39.18 1.96 -9.19
C LYS A 440 -38.01 1.02 -9.50
N CYS A 441 -37.75 0.01 -8.69
CA CYS A 441 -37.01 -1.17 -9.14
C CYS A 441 -37.72 -1.85 -10.33
N VAL A 442 -39.06 -1.75 -10.40
CA VAL A 442 -39.82 -2.13 -11.60
C VAL A 442 -39.46 -1.25 -12.81
N LEU A 443 -39.06 0.01 -12.62
CA LEU A 443 -38.54 0.85 -13.71
C LEU A 443 -37.11 0.48 -14.13
N LEU A 444 -36.28 -0.04 -13.23
CA LEU A 444 -35.00 -0.66 -13.62
C LEU A 444 -35.21 -2.00 -14.37
N ARG A 445 -36.40 -2.61 -14.28
CA ARG A 445 -36.82 -3.73 -15.13
C ARG A 445 -37.29 -3.29 -16.52
N LEU A 446 -37.22 -2.01 -16.88
CA LEU A 446 -37.44 -1.58 -18.27
C LEU A 446 -36.47 -2.32 -19.20
N SER A 447 -36.92 -2.55 -20.43
CA SER A 447 -36.20 -3.31 -21.46
C SER A 447 -34.80 -2.75 -21.76
N LYS A 448 -34.50 -1.49 -21.41
CA LYS A 448 -33.15 -0.89 -21.46
C LYS A 448 -32.95 0.14 -20.31
N PRO A 449 -32.21 -0.17 -19.23
CA PRO A 449 -31.91 0.82 -18.19
C PRO A 449 -30.82 1.80 -18.68
N VAL A 450 -31.14 3.09 -18.77
CA VAL A 450 -30.28 4.16 -19.31
C VAL A 450 -29.72 4.99 -18.15
N LEU A 451 -28.53 5.59 -18.26
CA LEU A 451 -27.99 6.49 -17.21
C LEU A 451 -29.00 7.55 -16.73
N ASN A 452 -29.78 8.09 -17.68
CA ASN A 452 -30.89 9.00 -17.40
C ASN A 452 -31.90 8.47 -16.37
N SER A 453 -32.05 7.15 -16.16
CA SER A 453 -32.90 6.61 -15.10
C SER A 453 -32.29 6.75 -13.69
N SER A 454 -30.97 6.59 -13.55
CA SER A 454 -30.26 6.81 -12.27
C SER A 454 -30.35 8.29 -11.87
N LEU A 455 -30.04 9.19 -12.80
CA LEU A 455 -30.10 10.64 -12.59
C LEU A 455 -31.54 11.14 -12.40
N ARG A 456 -32.49 10.73 -13.26
CA ARG A 456 -33.92 11.11 -13.10
C ARG A 456 -34.51 10.66 -11.78
N PHE A 457 -33.99 9.59 -11.17
CA PHE A 457 -34.46 9.17 -9.85
C PHE A 457 -34.11 10.21 -8.78
N ILE A 458 -32.88 10.70 -8.77
CA ILE A 458 -32.42 11.76 -7.86
C ILE A 458 -33.21 13.05 -8.13
N LEU A 459 -33.37 13.39 -9.41
CA LEU A 459 -34.00 14.62 -9.90
C LEU A 459 -35.52 14.74 -9.73
N LYS A 460 -36.30 13.69 -10.03
CA LYS A 460 -37.77 13.78 -10.01
C LYS A 460 -38.38 13.80 -8.61
N SER A 461 -37.59 14.01 -7.57
CA SER A 461 -37.93 13.45 -6.28
C SER A 461 -38.33 14.49 -5.23
N LYS A 462 -39.64 14.52 -4.96
CA LYS A 462 -40.13 14.67 -3.58
C LYS A 462 -39.44 13.65 -2.63
N HIS A 463 -38.76 12.63 -3.16
CA HIS A 463 -38.06 11.56 -2.43
C HIS A 463 -36.66 11.92 -1.92
N TYR A 464 -35.82 12.70 -2.61
CA TYR A 464 -34.54 13.18 -2.07
C TYR A 464 -34.80 14.05 -0.84
N PHE A 465 -35.74 14.99 -0.96
CA PHE A 465 -36.18 15.81 0.18
C PHE A 465 -36.89 14.98 1.27
N ARG A 466 -37.62 13.92 0.92
CA ARG A 466 -38.24 13.00 1.90
C ARG A 466 -37.21 12.10 2.57
N ILE A 467 -36.18 11.65 1.87
CA ILE A 467 -35.04 10.87 2.39
C ILE A 467 -34.25 11.77 3.34
N ILE A 468 -33.88 12.98 2.93
CA ILE A 468 -33.27 13.97 3.85
C ILE A 468 -34.15 14.21 5.07
N LYS A 469 -35.46 14.41 4.90
CA LYS A 469 -36.39 14.63 6.02
C LYS A 469 -36.46 13.44 6.97
N LEU A 470 -36.37 12.21 6.45
CA LEU A 470 -36.33 10.98 7.25
C LEU A 470 -34.96 10.76 7.92
N LEU A 471 -33.89 11.21 7.27
CA LEU A 471 -32.52 11.14 7.79
C LEU A 471 -32.21 12.23 8.83
N LYS A 472 -32.94 13.37 8.86
CA LYS A 472 -32.77 14.48 9.82
C LYS A 472 -32.87 14.10 11.31
N HIS A 473 -33.43 12.93 11.65
CA HIS A 473 -33.57 12.45 13.02
C HIS A 473 -32.60 11.33 13.41
N ARG A 474 -31.70 10.90 12.52
CA ARG A 474 -30.63 9.94 12.80
C ARG A 474 -29.27 10.59 12.53
N SER A 475 -28.23 10.23 13.27
CA SER A 475 -26.86 10.66 12.95
C SER A 475 -26.52 10.20 11.54
N ILE A 476 -26.41 11.13 10.60
CA ILE A 476 -26.11 10.82 9.20
C ILE A 476 -24.60 10.59 9.12
N ALA A 477 -24.17 9.38 9.47
CA ALA A 477 -22.90 8.88 8.97
C ALA A 477 -23.05 8.82 7.45
N SER A 478 -22.33 9.70 6.75
CA SER A 478 -22.20 9.73 5.30
C SER A 478 -21.84 8.34 4.78
N LEU A 479 -22.22 7.99 3.54
CA LEU A 479 -21.55 6.90 2.84
C LEU A 479 -20.13 7.34 2.38
N VAL A 480 -19.48 8.36 2.95
CA VAL A 480 -18.05 8.62 2.67
C VAL A 480 -17.17 7.37 2.90
N PRO A 481 -17.44 6.47 3.88
CA PRO A 481 -16.79 5.16 3.96
C PRO A 481 -17.19 4.16 2.86
N ILE A 482 -18.16 4.50 2.02
CA ILE A 482 -18.79 3.63 1.01
C ILE A 482 -18.61 4.21 -0.40
N PHE A 483 -18.26 5.49 -0.54
CA PHE A 483 -17.52 5.98 -1.69
C PHE A 483 -16.19 5.25 -1.84
N SER A 484 -15.65 4.71 -0.73
CA SER A 484 -14.59 3.68 -0.65
C SER A 484 -14.94 2.34 -1.34
N MET A 485 -16.19 2.10 -1.74
CA MET A 485 -16.64 0.86 -2.40
C MET A 485 -16.61 0.93 -3.93
N GLN A 486 -15.49 1.34 -4.52
CA GLN A 486 -15.14 0.80 -5.84
C GLN A 486 -14.55 -0.62 -5.75
N LEU A 487 -14.22 -1.13 -4.56
CA LEU A 487 -14.42 -2.52 -4.11
C LEU A 487 -13.70 -2.68 -2.75
N ILE A 488 -14.44 -2.68 -1.64
CA ILE A 488 -13.93 -3.16 -0.35
C ILE A 488 -14.02 -4.68 -0.40
N ILE A 489 -12.88 -5.36 -0.39
CA ILE A 489 -12.79 -6.80 -0.08
C ILE A 489 -11.54 -7.03 0.80
N ILE A 490 -11.75 -7.14 2.11
CA ILE A 490 -10.80 -7.44 3.21
C ILE A 490 -9.82 -6.33 3.65
N THR A 491 -10.15 -5.70 4.79
CA THR A 491 -9.54 -6.09 6.10
C THR A 491 -10.66 -6.43 7.08
#